data_AF-A0A1U8MRJ4-F1
#
_entry.id   AF-A0A1U8MRJ4-F1
#
_cell.length_a   1.000
_cell.length_b   1.000
_cell.length_c   1.000
_cell.angle_alpha   90.00
_cell.angle_beta   90.00
_cell.angle_gamma   90.00
#
_symmetry.space_group_name_H-M   'P 1'
#
loop_
_entity.id
_entity.type
_entity.pdbx_description
1 polymer ?
#
loop_
_entity_poly.entity_id
_entity_poly.type
_entity_poly.pdbx_seq_one_letter_code
_entity_poly.pdbx_strand_id
1 'polypeptide(L)'
;MLQKLTIIMSRNLFKSRIPLISKLWKSADLLESEKLSKEIKDRVMNIVKKREDEAVNGEVNSFGNDFLGLLVNAYHDSDEKNRFSLEDLLAECKTFYFSGQETVNSLLSWIVLHLAIHEDWQEKARREVIDIFGNRNPHLEGVAKLKIVRKLSNWEFK
;
A
#
# COMPACT_ATOMS: atom_id res chain seq x y z
N MET A 1 -9.55 2.39 4.46
CA MET A 1 -10.40 2.81 3.32
C MET A 1 -10.48 1.72 2.26
N LEU A 2 -9.38 1.31 1.63
CA LEU A 2 -9.40 0.28 0.59
C LEU A 2 -9.98 -1.07 1.05
N GLN A 3 -9.58 -1.60 2.20
CA GLN A 3 -10.14 -2.84 2.76
C GLN A 3 -11.67 -2.75 2.94
N LYS A 4 -12.15 -1.63 3.47
CA LYS A 4 -13.58 -1.36 3.66
C LYS A 4 -14.32 -1.30 2.33
N LEU A 5 -13.71 -0.68 1.31
CA LEU A 5 -14.27 -0.64 -0.05
C LEU A 5 -14.40 -2.06 -0.62
N THR A 6 -13.36 -2.88 -0.50
CA THR A 6 -13.36 -4.27 -0.94
C THR A 6 -14.46 -5.09 -0.24
N ILE A 7 -14.59 -4.95 1.08
CA ILE A 7 -15.63 -5.65 1.86
C ILE A 7 -17.04 -5.27 1.38
N ILE A 8 -17.28 -3.97 1.17
CA ILE A 8 -18.57 -3.46 0.70
C ILE A 8 -18.86 -3.96 -0.73
N MET A 9 -17.87 -3.93 -1.62
CA MET A 9 -18.00 -4.44 -2.99
C MET A 9 -18.32 -5.93 -3.00
N SER A 10 -17.60 -6.74 -2.21
CA SER A 10 -17.87 -8.18 -2.07
C SER A 10 -19.28 -8.44 -1.55
N ARG A 11 -19.71 -7.75 -0.49
CA ARG A 11 -21.08 -7.86 0.04
C ARG A 11 -22.14 -7.51 -1.00
N ASN A 12 -21.90 -6.50 -1.83
CA ASN A 12 -22.81 -6.11 -2.90
C ASN A 12 -22.84 -7.13 -4.05
N LEU A 13 -21.71 -7.78 -4.39
CA LEU A 13 -21.65 -8.82 -5.43
C LEU A 13 -22.51 -10.05 -5.06
N PHE A 14 -22.56 -10.41 -3.78
CA PHE A 14 -23.38 -11.51 -3.29
C PHE A 14 -24.86 -11.14 -3.06
N LYS A 15 -25.23 -9.87 -3.21
CA LYS A 15 -26.63 -9.42 -3.07
C LYS A 15 -27.30 -9.48 -4.43
N SER A 16 -28.28 -10.37 -4.59
CA SER A 16 -29.04 -10.54 -5.83
C SER A 16 -29.65 -9.20 -6.27
N ARG A 17 -29.15 -8.69 -7.40
CA ARG A 17 -29.49 -7.37 -7.92
C ARG A 17 -30.76 -7.46 -8.76
N ILE A 18 -31.91 -7.05 -8.20
CA ILE A 18 -33.14 -6.89 -8.99
C ILE A 18 -32.94 -5.65 -9.89
N PRO A 19 -32.88 -5.79 -11.23
CA PRO A 19 -32.40 -4.73 -12.13
C PRO A 19 -33.14 -3.39 -12.02
N LEU A 20 -34.46 -3.44 -11.76
CA LEU A 20 -35.31 -2.26 -11.66
C LEU A 20 -35.25 -1.54 -10.30
N ILE A 21 -35.12 -2.27 -9.19
CA ILE A 21 -35.15 -1.67 -7.85
C ILE A 21 -33.85 -0.90 -7.58
N SER A 22 -32.72 -1.36 -8.13
CA SER A 22 -31.42 -0.70 -7.95
C SER A 22 -31.32 0.69 -8.63
N LYS A 23 -32.19 0.99 -9.60
CA LYS A 23 -32.32 2.33 -10.21
C LYS A 23 -33.13 3.30 -9.36
N LEU A 24 -34.06 2.78 -8.56
CA LEU A 24 -34.97 3.59 -7.74
C LEU A 24 -34.45 3.80 -6.30
N TRP A 25 -33.59 2.91 -5.80
CA TRP A 25 -33.01 3.04 -4.46
C TRP A 25 -31.55 2.60 -4.43
N LYS A 26 -30.63 3.56 -4.22
CA LYS A 26 -29.23 3.24 -3.90
C LYS A 26 -29.17 2.70 -2.48
N SER A 27 -28.61 1.51 -2.30
CA SER A 27 -28.36 0.97 -0.95
C SER A 27 -27.34 1.83 -0.21
N ALA A 28 -27.37 1.80 1.13
CA ALA A 28 -26.34 2.43 1.96
C ALA A 28 -24.93 1.95 1.56
N ASP A 29 -24.78 0.66 1.28
CA ASP A 29 -23.52 0.07 0.80
C ASP A 29 -23.05 0.68 -0.54
N LEU A 30 -23.96 0.99 -1.48
CA LEU A 30 -23.59 1.65 -2.74
C LEU A 30 -23.13 3.10 -2.52
N LEU A 31 -23.87 3.85 -1.70
CA LEU A 31 -23.51 5.24 -1.36
C LEU A 31 -22.15 5.31 -0.64
N GLU A 32 -21.91 4.38 0.28
CA GLU A 32 -20.66 4.30 1.01
C GLU A 32 -19.48 3.89 0.10
N SER A 33 -19.70 2.95 -0.82
CA SER A 33 -18.71 2.56 -1.82
C SER A 33 -18.33 3.73 -2.74
N GLU A 34 -19.33 4.48 -3.24
CA GLU A 34 -19.10 5.66 -4.09
C GLU A 34 -18.33 6.75 -3.34
N LYS A 35 -18.71 7.05 -2.09
CA LYS A 35 -18.00 8.01 -1.25
C LYS A 35 -16.55 7.61 -1.04
N LEU A 36 -16.31 6.34 -0.71
CA LEU A 36 -14.99 5.82 -0.40
C LEU A 36 -14.09 5.76 -1.65
N SER A 37 -14.65 5.39 -2.80
CA SER A 37 -13.95 5.44 -4.08
C SER A 37 -13.55 6.87 -4.46
N LYS A 38 -14.45 7.85 -4.22
CA LYS A 38 -14.16 9.27 -4.41
C LYS A 38 -13.03 9.75 -3.49
N GLU A 39 -13.10 9.44 -2.20
CA GLU A 39 -12.05 9.81 -1.24
C GLU A 39 -10.68 9.22 -1.61
N ILE A 40 -10.64 7.97 -2.08
CA ILE A 40 -9.39 7.35 -2.56
C ILE A 40 -8.88 8.09 -3.79
N LYS A 41 -9.75 8.38 -4.76
CA LYS A 41 -9.39 9.14 -5.96
C LYS A 41 -8.83 10.51 -5.60
N ASP A 42 -9.51 11.26 -4.75
CA ASP A 42 -9.09 12.61 -4.35
C ASP A 42 -7.73 12.58 -3.65
N ARG A 43 -7.48 11.58 -2.80
CA ARG A 43 -6.17 11.40 -2.13
C ARG A 43 -5.05 11.07 -3.11
N VAL A 44 -5.26 10.13 -4.03
CA VAL A 44 -4.25 9.79 -5.04
C VAL A 44 -3.96 11.02 -5.90
N MET A 45 -4.99 11.74 -6.35
CA MET A 45 -4.81 12.93 -7.18
C MET A 45 -4.11 14.06 -6.45
N ASN A 46 -4.31 14.24 -5.15
CA ASN A 46 -3.58 15.23 -4.38
C ASN A 46 -2.07 14.90 -4.32
N ILE A 47 -1.71 13.62 -4.21
CA ILE A 47 -0.31 13.18 -4.22
C ILE A 47 0.30 13.40 -5.62
N VAL A 48 -0.43 13.05 -6.68
CA VAL A 48 0.01 13.24 -8.07
C VAL A 48 0.23 14.73 -8.36
N LYS A 49 -0.75 15.58 -8.06
CA LYS A 49 -0.65 17.04 -8.24
C LYS A 49 0.53 17.65 -7.51
N LYS A 50 0.72 17.27 -6.24
CA LYS A 50 1.88 17.75 -5.47
C LYS A 50 3.20 17.45 -6.20
N ARG A 51 3.30 16.27 -6.81
CA ARG A 51 4.48 15.82 -7.52
C ARG A 51 4.65 16.50 -8.89
N GLU A 52 3.54 16.81 -9.55
CA GLU A 52 3.52 17.65 -10.74
C GLU A 52 4.01 19.07 -10.42
N ASP A 53 3.53 19.67 -9.34
CA ASP A 53 3.93 21.01 -8.89
C ASP A 53 5.43 21.08 -8.56
N GLU A 54 5.97 20.09 -7.84
CA GLU A 54 7.41 19.97 -7.54
C GLU A 54 8.26 19.89 -8.82
N ALA A 55 7.79 19.18 -9.85
CA ALA A 55 8.49 19.09 -11.14
C ALA A 55 8.41 20.39 -11.96
N VAL A 56 7.25 21.04 -12.00
CA VAL A 56 7.04 22.31 -12.71
C VAL A 56 7.86 23.45 -12.10
N ASN A 57 7.97 23.47 -10.77
CA ASN A 57 8.76 24.47 -10.05
C ASN A 57 10.28 24.26 -10.17
N GLY A 58 10.71 23.19 -10.86
CA GLY A 58 12.13 22.85 -11.02
C GLY A 58 12.80 22.34 -9.74
N GLU A 59 12.02 21.98 -8.72
CA GLU A 59 12.54 21.38 -7.48
C GLU A 59 13.06 19.96 -7.74
N VAL A 60 12.50 19.28 -8.76
CA VAL A 60 12.92 17.97 -9.22
C VAL A 60 12.95 17.93 -10.75
N ASN A 61 13.99 17.31 -11.34
CA ASN A 61 14.16 17.24 -12.80
C ASN A 61 13.11 16.39 -13.55
N SER A 62 12.28 15.63 -12.82
CA SER A 62 11.24 14.75 -13.36
C SER A 62 10.23 14.41 -12.26
N PHE A 63 9.18 13.64 -12.58
CA PHE A 63 8.32 13.04 -11.57
C PHE A 63 9.02 11.95 -10.73
N GLY A 64 10.33 11.73 -10.88
CA GLY A 64 11.12 10.77 -10.10
C GLY A 64 11.10 9.34 -10.63
N ASN A 65 11.99 8.50 -10.10
CA ASN A 65 12.24 7.13 -10.59
C ASN A 65 11.66 6.04 -9.68
N ASP A 66 10.85 6.41 -8.69
CA ASP A 66 10.11 5.45 -7.88
C ASP A 66 8.82 5.01 -8.57
N PHE A 67 8.13 4.01 -8.00
CA PHE A 67 6.90 3.45 -8.56
C PHE A 67 5.86 4.51 -8.93
N LEU A 68 5.62 5.49 -8.04
CA LEU A 68 4.64 6.55 -8.32
C LEU A 68 5.16 7.48 -9.42
N GLY A 69 6.44 7.83 -9.39
CA GLY A 69 7.05 8.65 -10.44
C GLY A 69 6.95 8.03 -11.83
N LEU A 70 7.17 6.72 -11.94
CA LEU A 70 6.98 5.96 -13.17
C LEU A 70 5.52 5.97 -13.65
N LEU A 71 4.56 5.81 -12.74
CA LEU A 71 3.14 5.89 -13.08
C LEU A 71 2.73 7.30 -13.53
N VAL A 72 3.23 8.36 -12.89
CA VAL A 72 2.95 9.75 -13.29
C VAL A 72 3.60 10.06 -14.64
N ASN A 73 4.81 9.55 -14.91
CA ASN A 73 5.42 9.64 -16.23
C ASN A 73 4.55 8.95 -17.30
N ALA A 74 4.06 7.74 -17.04
CA ALA A 74 3.16 7.03 -17.97
C ALA A 74 1.83 7.76 -18.17
N TYR A 75 1.30 8.42 -17.13
CA TYR A 75 0.09 9.23 -17.23
C TYR A 75 0.27 10.48 -18.13
N HIS A 76 1.50 11.00 -18.22
CA HIS A 76 1.88 12.14 -19.06
C HIS A 76 2.64 11.73 -20.33
N ASP A 77 2.59 10.47 -20.75
CA ASP A 77 3.31 10.01 -21.94
C ASP A 77 2.80 10.74 -23.20
N SER A 78 3.75 11.15 -24.04
CA SER A 78 3.46 11.81 -25.32
C SER A 78 2.87 10.88 -26.37
N ASP A 79 3.16 9.57 -26.28
CA ASP A 79 2.56 8.55 -27.14
C ASP A 79 1.23 8.09 -26.53
N GLU A 80 0.12 8.41 -27.20
CA GLU A 80 -1.21 8.04 -26.73
C GLU A 80 -1.41 6.54 -26.52
N LYS A 81 -0.61 5.68 -27.17
CA LYS A 81 -0.67 4.23 -26.98
C LYS A 81 -0.11 3.77 -25.64
N ASN A 82 0.83 4.53 -25.08
CA ASN A 82 1.49 4.22 -23.81
C ASN A 82 0.94 5.08 -22.67
N ARG A 83 0.19 6.14 -22.98
CA ARG A 83 -0.38 7.06 -22.01
C ARG A 83 -1.46 6.40 -21.17
N PHE A 84 -1.24 6.37 -19.86
CA PHE A 84 -2.23 5.87 -18.91
C PHE A 84 -3.44 6.79 -18.83
N SER A 85 -4.64 6.22 -18.70
CA SER A 85 -5.80 6.96 -18.26
C SER A 85 -5.73 7.25 -16.76
N LEU A 86 -6.60 8.14 -16.27
CA LEU A 86 -6.74 8.36 -14.84
C LEU A 86 -7.19 7.09 -14.12
N GLU A 87 -8.04 6.30 -14.77
CA GLU A 87 -8.53 5.03 -14.27
C GLU A 87 -7.39 4.01 -14.11
N ASP A 88 -6.46 3.94 -15.07
CA ASP A 88 -5.29 3.06 -15.01
C ASP A 88 -4.35 3.47 -13.87
N LEU A 89 -4.03 4.77 -13.77
CA LEU A 89 -3.22 5.33 -12.68
C LEU A 89 -3.82 4.98 -11.30
N LEU A 90 -5.13 5.19 -11.14
CA LEU A 90 -5.85 4.86 -9.91
C LEU A 90 -5.87 3.36 -9.65
N ALA A 91 -6.05 2.53 -10.68
CA ALA A 91 -6.08 1.08 -10.55
C ALA A 91 -4.73 0.55 -10.06
N GLU A 92 -3.62 0.97 -10.68
CA GLU A 92 -2.27 0.54 -10.29
C GLU A 92 -1.91 1.00 -8.87
N CYS A 93 -2.25 2.24 -8.51
CA CYS A 93 -2.04 2.74 -7.14
C CYS A 93 -2.82 1.93 -6.10
N LYS A 94 -4.08 1.59 -6.40
CA LYS A 94 -4.93 0.77 -5.52
C LYS A 94 -4.39 -0.64 -5.37
N THR A 95 -3.99 -1.26 -6.47
CA THR A 95 -3.43 -2.62 -6.48
C THR A 95 -2.14 -2.69 -5.67
N PHE A 96 -1.19 -1.78 -5.92
CA PHE A 96 0.08 -1.73 -5.20
C PHE A 96 -0.14 -1.59 -3.68
N TYR A 97 -0.99 -0.63 -3.29
CA TYR A 97 -1.25 -0.37 -1.88
C TYR A 97 -2.01 -1.52 -1.19
N PHE A 98 -3.02 -2.09 -1.85
CA PHE A 98 -3.83 -3.17 -1.28
C PHE A 98 -2.99 -4.43 -1.06
N SER A 99 -2.26 -4.87 -2.08
CA SER A 99 -1.42 -6.07 -2.02
C SER A 99 -0.32 -5.95 -0.96
N GLY A 100 0.31 -4.77 -0.85
CA GLY A 100 1.34 -4.51 0.15
C GLY A 100 0.79 -4.43 1.57
N GLN A 101 -0.34 -3.74 1.76
CA GLN A 101 -0.84 -3.47 3.11
C GLN A 101 -1.33 -4.73 3.83
N GLU A 102 -2.16 -5.56 3.19
CA GLU A 102 -2.76 -6.72 3.84
C GLU A 102 -1.71 -7.75 4.26
N THR A 103 -0.79 -8.06 3.34
CA THR A 103 0.25 -9.08 3.55
C THR A 103 1.23 -8.65 4.63
N VAL A 104 1.70 -7.40 4.60
CA VAL A 104 2.64 -6.85 5.59
C VAL A 104 1.98 -6.71 6.96
N ASN A 105 0.73 -6.23 7.04
CA ASN A 105 0.02 -6.11 8.33
C ASN A 105 -0.18 -7.48 8.99
N SER A 106 -0.58 -8.48 8.22
CA SER A 106 -0.75 -9.85 8.71
C SER A 106 0.58 -10.41 9.21
N LEU A 107 1.64 -10.32 8.40
CA LEU A 107 2.98 -10.79 8.75
C LEU A 107 3.48 -10.12 10.04
N LEU A 108 3.39 -8.79 10.15
CA LEU A 108 3.82 -8.05 11.34
C LEU A 108 3.02 -8.45 12.58
N SER A 109 1.71 -8.66 12.46
CA SER A 109 0.87 -9.12 13.57
C SER A 109 1.35 -10.48 14.11
N TRP A 110 1.66 -11.41 13.21
CA TRP A 110 2.21 -12.71 13.59
C TRP A 110 3.62 -12.59 14.19
N ILE A 111 4.49 -11.75 13.63
CA ILE A 111 5.85 -11.55 14.16
C ILE A 111 5.77 -11.01 15.59
N VAL A 112 4.93 -10.01 15.85
CA VAL A 112 4.73 -9.44 17.18
C VAL A 112 4.20 -10.49 18.15
N LEU A 113 3.23 -11.31 17.73
CA LEU A 113 2.71 -12.41 18.55
C LEU A 113 3.82 -13.41 18.91
N HIS A 114 4.59 -13.87 17.92
CA HIS A 114 5.69 -14.82 18.15
C HIS A 114 6.77 -14.25 19.07
N LEU A 115 7.12 -12.97 18.90
CA LEU A 115 8.06 -12.28 19.78
C LEU A 115 7.54 -12.14 21.22
N ALA A 116 6.23 -12.04 21.41
CA ALA A 116 5.62 -11.95 22.74
C ALA A 116 5.62 -13.30 23.48
N ILE A 117 5.47 -14.41 22.75
CA ILE A 117 5.43 -15.76 23.36
C ILE A 117 6.82 -16.44 23.42
N HIS A 118 7.79 -15.95 22.66
CA HIS A 118 9.18 -16.46 22.63
C HIS A 118 10.15 -15.36 23.07
N GLU A 119 10.17 -15.06 24.37
CA GLU A 119 10.99 -13.98 24.95
C GLU A 119 12.50 -14.16 24.68
N ASP A 120 12.99 -15.40 24.62
CA ASP A 120 14.39 -15.69 24.31
C ASP A 120 14.77 -15.25 22.89
N TRP A 121 13.87 -15.47 21.93
CA TRP A 121 14.03 -15.04 20.54
C TRP A 121 13.86 -13.52 20.39
N GLN A 122 12.97 -12.91 21.17
CA GLN A 122 12.85 -11.46 21.24
C GLN A 122 14.16 -10.82 21.71
N GLU A 123 14.76 -11.35 22.77
CA GLU A 123 16.01 -10.81 23.31
C GLU A 123 17.20 -11.06 22.38
N LYS A 124 17.24 -12.21 21.69
CA LYS A 124 18.22 -12.47 20.63
C LYS A 124 18.11 -11.46 19.49
N ALA A 125 16.90 -11.19 19.00
CA ALA A 125 16.67 -10.24 17.91
C ALA A 125 16.98 -8.79 18.33
N ARG A 126 16.58 -8.40 19.55
CA ARG A 126 16.89 -7.08 20.12
C ARG A 126 18.40 -6.85 20.20
N ARG A 127 19.15 -7.83 20.73
CA ARG A 127 20.62 -7.76 20.79
C ARG A 127 21.24 -7.66 19.41
N GLU A 128 20.81 -8.47 18.45
CA GLU A 128 21.32 -8.40 17.07
C GLU A 128 21.13 -6.99 16.46
N VAL A 129 19.96 -6.38 16.63
CA VAL A 129 19.67 -5.03 16.14
C VAL A 129 20.57 -3.99 16.83
N ILE A 130 20.72 -4.07 18.15
CA ILE A 130 21.59 -3.15 18.92
C ILE A 130 23.06 -3.33 18.53
N ASP A 131 23.53 -4.56 18.36
CA ASP A 131 24.93 -4.84 17.99
C ASP A 131 25.28 -4.30 16.60
N ILE A 132 24.33 -4.37 15.66
CA ILE A 132 24.55 -3.93 14.27
C ILE A 132 24.38 -2.42 14.12
N PHE A 133 23.34 -1.83 14.72
CA PHE A 133 22.98 -0.44 14.49
C PHE A 133 23.30 0.49 15.66
N GLY A 134 23.44 -0.03 16.88
CA GLY A 134 23.60 0.76 18.09
C GLY A 134 22.44 1.76 18.24
N ASN A 135 22.80 3.04 18.39
CA ASN A 135 21.84 4.15 18.46
C ASN A 135 21.68 4.90 17.12
N ARG A 136 22.04 4.27 15.99
CA ARG A 136 21.95 4.86 14.66
C ARG A 136 20.72 4.33 13.93
N ASN A 137 20.26 5.10 12.93
CA ASN A 137 19.20 4.64 12.05
C ASN A 137 19.65 3.41 11.23
N PRO A 138 18.74 2.46 10.94
CA PRO A 138 19.04 1.33 10.07
C PRO A 138 19.54 1.78 8.69
N HIS A 139 20.54 1.07 8.16
CA HIS A 139 21.08 1.24 6.81
C HIS A 139 21.15 -0.10 6.08
N LEU A 140 21.16 -0.08 4.74
CA LEU A 140 21.02 -1.27 3.89
C LEU A 140 22.04 -2.37 4.22
N GLU A 141 23.30 -2.00 4.40
CA GLU A 141 24.37 -2.96 4.73
C GLU A 141 24.13 -3.64 6.09
N GLY A 142 23.62 -2.92 7.09
CA GLY A 142 23.30 -3.49 8.39
C GLY A 142 22.06 -4.37 8.34
N VAL A 143 21.02 -3.98 7.58
CA VAL A 143 19.81 -4.80 7.40
C VAL A 143 20.16 -6.16 6.76
N ALA A 144 21.09 -6.19 5.82
CA ALA A 144 21.56 -7.44 5.22
C ALA A 144 22.20 -8.40 6.24
N LYS A 145 22.73 -7.88 7.36
CA LYS A 145 23.39 -8.65 8.43
C LYS A 145 22.42 -9.19 9.50
N LEU A 146 21.15 -8.80 9.49
CA LEU A 146 20.13 -9.27 10.44
C LEU A 146 19.71 -10.72 10.16
N LYS A 147 20.44 -11.68 10.72
CA LYS A 147 20.21 -13.13 10.52
C LYS A 147 19.10 -13.64 11.42
N ILE A 148 19.03 -13.19 12.67
CA ILE A 148 18.01 -13.60 13.65
C ILE A 148 16.66 -13.02 13.24
N VAL A 149 16.59 -11.74 12.90
CA VAL A 149 15.35 -11.12 12.41
C VAL A 149 14.83 -11.83 11.15
N ARG A 150 15.73 -12.26 10.24
CA ARG A 150 15.34 -13.05 9.06
C ARG A 150 14.80 -14.44 9.42
N LYS A 151 15.35 -15.10 10.45
CA LYS A 151 14.79 -16.37 10.94
C LYS A 151 13.38 -16.18 11.51
N LEU A 152 13.13 -15.09 12.22
CA LEU A 152 11.79 -14.75 12.73
C LEU A 152 10.77 -14.59 11.60
N SER A 153 11.12 -13.89 10.51
CA SER A 153 10.21 -13.72 9.37
C SER A 153 9.89 -15.03 8.65
N ASN A 154 10.76 -16.03 8.76
CA ASN A 154 10.59 -17.36 8.17
C ASN A 154 10.03 -18.40 9.16
N TRP A 155 9.70 -18.00 10.39
CA TRP A 155 9.24 -18.89 11.47
C TRP A 155 10.23 -20.00 11.84
N GLU A 156 11.53 -19.75 11.68
CA GLU A 156 12.60 -20.71 11.97
C GLU A 156 13.04 -20.66 13.45
N PHE A 157 12.15 -21.07 14.36
CA PHE A 157 12.45 -21.24 15.78
C PHE A 157 12.97 -22.65 16.02
N LYS A 158 14.29 -22.86 15.90
CA LYS A 158 14.97 -24.11 16.28
C LYS A 158 15.77 -23.95 17.56
#